data_AF-A0A6S7K5C6-F1
#
_entry.id   AF-A0A6S7K5C6-F1
#
_cell.length_a   1.000
_cell.length_b   1.000
_cell.length_c   1.000
_cell.angle_alpha   90.00
_cell.angle_beta   90.00
_cell.angle_gamma   90.00
#
_symmetry.space_group_name_H-M   'P 1'
#
loop_
_entity.id
_entity.type
_entity.pdbx_description
1 polymer ?
#
loop_
_entity_poly.entity_id
_entity_poly.type
_entity_poly.pdbx_seq_one_letter_code
_entity_poly.pdbx_strand_id
1 'polypeptide(L)'
;MANIIPIYKEGDKSNCGRYRPISVLPVITKILEKLICDQLRKFINGKNIISKQQTGFRKLHSTETSLLQITDKWLMNIDKGLINGVLFLDLKKAFDT
;
A
#
# COMPACT_ATOMS: atom_id res chain seq x y z
N MET A 1 -18.07 -17.22 -7.23
CA MET A 1 -18.31 -15.77 -7.35
C MET A 1 -17.88 -15.12 -6.04
N ALA A 2 -17.33 -13.90 -6.07
CA ALA A 2 -16.97 -13.17 -4.85
C ALA A 2 -18.18 -12.44 -4.30
N ASN A 3 -18.36 -12.45 -2.98
CA ASN A 3 -19.43 -11.70 -2.32
C ASN A 3 -18.94 -10.29 -1.99
N ILE A 4 -19.66 -9.26 -2.42
CA ILE A 4 -19.30 -7.87 -2.16
C ILE A 4 -20.03 -7.40 -0.90
N ILE A 5 -19.29 -6.98 0.11
CA ILE A 5 -19.83 -6.45 1.36
C ILE A 5 -19.41 -4.98 1.48
N PRO A 6 -20.35 -4.02 1.50
CA PRO A 6 -20.01 -2.62 1.70
C PRO A 6 -19.68 -2.36 3.18
N ILE A 7 -18.50 -1.80 3.45
CA ILE A 7 -18.09 -1.38 4.80
C ILE A 7 -18.10 0.14 4.87
N TYR A 8 -18.85 0.68 5.84
CA TYR A 8 -18.89 2.11 6.10
C TYR A 8 -17.51 2.63 6.51
N LYS A 9 -17.05 3.70 5.85
CA LYS A 9 -15.76 4.32 6.15
C LYS A 9 -15.91 5.51 7.12
N GLU A 10 -16.59 6.59 6.69
CA GLU A 10 -16.71 7.85 7.43
C GLU A 10 -17.75 8.80 6.80
N GLY A 11 -18.31 9.74 7.58
CA GLY A 11 -19.26 10.77 7.10
C GLY A 11 -20.74 10.40 7.25
N ASP A 12 -21.56 10.74 6.26
CA ASP A 12 -22.99 10.44 6.28
C ASP A 12 -23.27 9.02 5.78
N LYS A 13 -24.03 8.24 6.56
CA LYS A 13 -24.40 6.85 6.27
C LYS A 13 -25.37 6.74 5.09
N SER A 14 -26.07 7.83 4.77
CA SER A 14 -27.01 7.89 3.64
C SER A 14 -26.30 7.94 2.28
N ASN A 15 -25.01 8.29 2.26
CA ASN A 15 -24.24 8.46 1.03
C ASN A 15 -23.46 7.18 0.66
N CYS A 16 -23.87 6.49 -0.40
CA CYS A 16 -23.21 5.27 -0.90
C CYS A 16 -21.71 5.46 -1.22
N GLY A 17 -21.28 6.66 -1.60
CA GLY A 17 -19.87 6.97 -1.88
C GLY A 17 -18.94 6.94 -0.66
N ARG A 18 -19.49 6.75 0.54
CA ARG A 18 -18.74 6.64 1.81
C ARG A 18 -18.54 5.21 2.29
N TYR A 19 -18.97 4.24 1.50
CA TYR A 19 -18.74 2.83 1.74
C TYR A 19 -17.57 2.32 0.88
N ARG A 20 -16.77 1.43 1.45
CA ARG A 20 -15.74 0.68 0.74
C ARG A 20 -16.28 -0.70 0.42
N PRO A 21 -16.41 -1.08 -0.86
CA PRO A 21 -16.78 -2.44 -1.21
C PRO A 21 -15.62 -3.38 -0.89
N ILE A 22 -15.87 -4.45 -0.14
CA ILE A 22 -14.90 -5.52 0.10
C ILE A 22 -15.38 -6.79 -0.58
N SER A 23 -14.56 -7.31 -1.48
CA SER A 23 -14.80 -8.59 -2.14
C SER A 23 -14.30 -9.74 -1.27
N VAL A 24 -15.22 -10.55 -0.75
CA VAL A 24 -14.92 -11.79 -0.04
C VAL A 24 -14.84 -12.92 -1.05
N LEU A 25 -13.61 -13.37 -1.32
CA LEU A 25 -13.35 -14.45 -2.27
C LEU A 25 -13.62 -15.83 -1.65
N PRO A 26 -14.15 -16.79 -2.43
CA PRO A 26 -14.22 -18.19 -2.01
C PRO A 26 -12.84 -18.75 -1.64
N VAL A 27 -12.81 -19.73 -0.73
CA VAL A 27 -11.57 -20.33 -0.21
C VAL A 27 -10.65 -20.82 -1.33
N ILE A 28 -11.20 -21.51 -2.33
CA ILE A 28 -10.43 -22.04 -3.48
C ILE A 28 -9.73 -20.91 -4.23
N THR A 29 -10.45 -19.81 -4.52
CA THR A 29 -9.89 -18.65 -5.21
C THR A 29 -8.79 -17.99 -4.38
N LYS A 30 -8.96 -17.88 -3.06
CA LYS A 30 -7.95 -17.30 -2.16
C LYS A 30 -6.64 -18.11 -2.12
N ILE A 31 -6.73 -19.43 -2.23
CA ILE A 31 -5.55 -20.32 -2.32
C ILE A 31 -4.81 -20.07 -3.64
N LEU A 32 -5.54 -20.01 -4.76
CA LEU A 32 -4.95 -19.74 -6.08
C LEU A 32 -4.30 -18.34 -6.14
N GLU A 33 -4.98 -17.32 -5.60
CA GLU A 33 -4.46 -15.96 -5.51
C GLU A 33 -3.15 -15.91 -4.73
N LYS A 34 -3.08 -16.61 -3.59
CA LYS A 34 -1.85 -16.70 -2.79
C LYS A 34 -0.70 -17.33 -3.59
N LEU A 35 -0.97 -18.42 -4.31
CA LEU A 35 0.03 -19.09 -5.14
C LEU A 35 0.58 -18.17 -6.25
N ILE A 36 -0.31 -17.44 -6.93
CA ILE A 36 0.06 -16.49 -7.98
C ILE A 36 0.86 -15.33 -7.38
N CYS A 37 0.40 -14.79 -6.24
CA CYS A 37 1.07 -13.70 -5.56
C CYS A 37 2.51 -14.07 -5.15
N ASP A 38 2.72 -15.29 -4.64
CA ASP A 38 4.04 -15.76 -4.24
C ASP A 38 4.98 -15.94 -5.44
N GLN A 39 4.47 -16.42 -6.58
CA GLN A 39 5.25 -16.50 -7.83
C GLN A 39 5.64 -15.13 -8.35
N LEU A 40 4.69 -14.19 -8.42
CA LEU A 40 4.93 -12.82 -8.86
C LEU A 40 5.94 -12.11 -7.95
N ARG A 41 5.80 -12.27 -6.62
CA ARG A 41 6.76 -11.71 -5.66
C ARG A 41 8.18 -12.22 -5.88
N LYS A 42 8.35 -13.52 -6.10
CA LYS A 42 9.68 -14.10 -6.40
C LYS A 42 10.29 -13.48 -7.65
N PHE A 43 9.51 -13.37 -8.72
CA PHE A 43 9.96 -12.77 -9.98
C PHE A 43 10.34 -11.30 -9.83
N ILE A 44 9.46 -10.50 -9.23
CA ILE A 44 9.65 -9.06 -9.04
C ILE A 44 10.88 -8.76 -8.17
N ASN A 45 11.04 -9.50 -7.07
CA ASN A 45 12.20 -9.35 -6.19
C ASN A 45 13.48 -9.84 -6.85
N GLY A 46 13.45 -10.96 -7.57
CA GLY A 46 14.62 -11.49 -8.28
C GLY A 46 15.15 -10.55 -9.37
N LYS A 47 14.25 -9.78 -10.01
CA LYS A 47 14.59 -8.78 -11.03
C LYS A 47 14.77 -7.36 -10.49
N ASN A 48 14.63 -7.12 -9.18
CA ASN A 48 14.70 -5.80 -8.56
C ASN A 48 13.83 -4.73 -9.26
N ILE A 49 12.62 -5.10 -9.68
CA ILE A 49 11.73 -4.20 -10.45
C ILE A 49 11.18 -3.07 -9.56
N ILE A 50 10.88 -3.37 -8.29
CA ILE A 50 10.35 -2.39 -7.33
C ILE A 50 11.46 -1.52 -6.76
N SER A 51 11.23 -0.20 -6.69
CA SER A 51 12.15 0.76 -6.06
C SER A 51 12.50 0.36 -4.63
N LYS A 52 13.76 0.54 -4.23
CA LYS A 52 14.22 0.29 -2.86
C LYS A 52 13.52 1.18 -1.82
N GLN A 53 12.98 2.32 -2.23
CA GLN A 53 12.27 3.27 -1.37
C GLN A 53 10.78 2.92 -1.21
N GLN A 54 10.25 2.01 -2.02
CA GLN A 54 8.88 1.51 -1.83
C GLN A 54 8.88 0.54 -0.65
N THR A 55 8.07 0.84 0.35
CA THR A 55 7.95 0.06 1.59
C THR A 55 6.58 -0.59 1.74
N GLY A 56 5.52 0.04 1.22
CA GLY A 56 4.17 -0.51 1.24
C GLY A 56 4.06 -1.87 0.57
N PHE A 57 3.33 -2.80 1.20
CA PHE A 57 3.05 -4.15 0.70
C PHE A 57 4.28 -5.03 0.40
N ARG A 58 5.43 -4.74 1.01
CA ARG A 58 6.65 -5.55 0.89
C ARG A 58 6.93 -6.34 2.16
N LYS A 59 7.50 -7.53 1.98
CA LYS A 59 7.96 -8.36 3.10
C LYS A 59 9.10 -7.62 3.82
N LEU A 60 9.10 -7.67 5.15
CA LEU A 60 10.08 -7.01 6.03
C LEU A 60 10.08 -5.47 5.98
N HIS A 61 9.02 -4.85 5.44
CA HIS A 61 8.80 -3.41 5.52
C HIS A 61 7.50 -3.12 6.27
N SER A 62 7.50 -2.06 7.06
CA SER A 62 6.36 -1.54 7.82
C SER A 62 6.21 -0.03 7.61
N THR A 63 5.11 0.53 8.09
CA THR A 63 4.90 1.99 8.12
C THR A 63 5.95 2.67 8.99
N GLU A 64 6.34 2.04 10.11
CA GLU A 64 7.37 2.53 11.03
C GLU A 64 8.76 2.57 10.39
N THR A 65 9.15 1.52 9.69
CA THR A 65 10.45 1.52 8.96
C THR A 65 10.48 2.60 7.89
N SER A 66 9.34 2.86 7.25
CA SER A 66 9.23 3.95 6.27
C SER A 66 9.41 5.31 6.92
N LEU A 67 8.75 5.53 8.05
CA LEU A 67 8.83 6.78 8.78
C LEU A 67 10.25 7.03 9.28
N LEU A 68 10.88 6.04 9.90
CA LEU A 68 12.27 6.12 10.38
C LEU A 68 13.25 6.47 9.25
N GLN A 69 13.14 5.80 8.11
CA GLN A 69 14.00 6.11 6.95
C GLN A 69 13.86 7.54 6.46
N ILE A 70 12.64 8.08 6.47
CA ILE A 70 12.36 9.46 6.05
C ILE A 70 12.92 10.44 7.08
N THR A 71 12.67 10.22 8.37
CA THR A 71 13.14 11.11 9.45
C THR A 71 14.66 11.13 9.54
N ASP A 72 15.32 9.98 9.43
CA ASP A 72 16.78 9.89 9.43
C ASP A 72 17.37 10.69 8.26
N LYS A 73 16.77 10.57 7.07
CA LYS A 73 17.20 11.31 5.89
C LYS A 73 17.02 12.81 6.05
N TRP A 74 15.94 13.25 6.67
CA TRP A 74 15.72 14.67 6.95
C TRP A 74 16.72 15.21 7.96
N LEU A 75 16.99 14.46 9.04
CA LEU A 75 17.96 14.84 10.06
C LEU A 75 19.36 14.97 9.46
N MET A 76 19.81 13.98 8.68
CA MET A 76 21.10 14.03 7.99
C MET A 76 21.25 15.22 7.04
N ASN A 77 20.17 15.67 6.42
CA ASN A 77 20.19 16.85 5.55
C ASN A 77 20.28 18.14 6.36
N ILE A 78 19.59 18.22 7.49
CA ILE A 78 19.66 19.36 8.42
C ILE A 78 21.08 19.49 8.98
N ASP A 79 21.69 18.38 9.40
CA ASP A 79 23.07 18.36 9.90
C ASP A 79 24.10 18.87 8.87
N LYS A 80 23.78 18.74 7.57
CA LYS A 80 24.59 19.26 6.46
C LYS A 80 24.27 20.71 6.08
N GLY A 81 23.37 21.37 6.80
CA GLY A 81 22.89 22.72 6.49
C GLY A 81 21.99 22.79 5.26
N LEU A 82 21.42 21.67 4.81
CA LEU A 82 20.51 21.62 3.67
C LEU A 82 19.06 21.83 4.11
N ILE A 83 18.23 22.35 3.19
CA ILE A 83 16.80 22.53 3.40
C ILE A 83 16.04 21.30 2.86
N ASN A 84 15.11 20.76 3.65
CA ASN A 84 14.23 19.68 3.24
C ASN A 84 12.89 20.23 2.73
N GLY A 85 12.56 19.96 1.46
CA GLY A 85 11.22 20.16 0.90
C GLY A 85 10.49 18.82 0.77
N VAL A 86 9.22 18.78 1.16
CA VAL A 86 8.41 17.55 1.14
C VAL A 86 7.09 17.80 0.41
N LEU A 87 6.78 16.95 -0.56
CA LEU A 87 5.51 16.94 -1.28
C LEU A 87 4.78 15.64 -0.99
N PHE A 88 3.60 15.73 -0.38
CA PHE A 88 2.73 14.59 -0.14
C PHE A 88 1.74 14.45 -1.30
N LEU A 89 1.73 13.26 -1.92
CA LEU A 89 0.85 12.92 -3.02
C LEU A 89 -0.07 11.78 -2.58
N ASP A 90 -1.38 11.96 -2.75
CA ASP A 90 -2.38 10.91 -2.52
C ASP A 90 -3.18 10.68 -3.80
N LEU A 91 -3.28 9.41 -4.21
CA LEU A 91 -3.97 9.02 -5.44
C LEU A 91 -5.40 8.57 -5.12
N LYS A 92 -6.39 9.25 -5.70
CA LYS A 92 -7.80 8.90 -5.53
C LYS A 92 -8.14 7.66 -6.36
N LYS A 93 -9.00 6.77 -5.81
CA LYS A 93 -9.56 5.59 -6.52
C LYS A 93 -8.52 4.61 -7.07
N ALA A 94 -7.49 4.28 -6.29
CA ALA A 94 -6.42 3.37 -6.70
C ALA A 94 -6.88 1.95 -7.14
N PHE A 95 -8.09 1.53 -6.76
CA PHE A 95 -8.64 0.20 -7.07
C PHE A 95 -10.00 0.24 -7.82
N ASP A 96 -10.57 1.42 -8.05
CA ASP A 96 -11.90 1.58 -8.67
C ASP A 96 -11.81 1.96 -10.16
N THR A 97 -10.63 1.82 -10.77
CA THR A 97 -10.36 2.10 -12.19
C THR A 97 -9.96 0.80 -12.88
#